data_AF-A0A817P858-F1
#
_entry.id   AF-A0A817P858-F1
#
_cell.length_a   1.000
_cell.length_b   1.000
_cell.length_c   1.000
_cell.angle_alpha   90.00
_cell.angle_beta   90.00
_cell.angle_gamma   90.00
#
_symmetry.space_group_name_H-M   'P 1'
#
loop_
_entity.id
_entity.type
_entity.pdbx_description
1 polymer ?
#
loop_
_entity_poly.entity_id
_entity_poly.type
_entity_poly.pdbx_seq_one_letter_code
_entity_poly.pdbx_strand_id
1 'polypeptide(L)'
;MPKRRGSLRREISRNAVAKRWMSEKTSAWQGEIFEKDLEKKIGIKAMQEENDDGEDMMAMVKIDLKTIGDLFNLCKKECGSRKLSVLLYMLMRKLGHSWRSTDQILDSIGAYRCQAANKWADMFLMGDFEIFAHDGRGGKHSDSFYDVFPELESVGRAFVVDACSRKEADFTATDLAKFIDTKYYELTQTVKNDDKSIRSYEACRIDLRRWGAKFQANSQRPYFEGHERNDVVAHREKFISYFLNRTDNYYTISDGENPIWQMPSGKPCIIIYHDESTFRSGDISPKRWTIDESTPFFSKGRGRSHMVSDFLVSHASGPFFSLSSIEFEEAKIKYPSLLLGIDSKYVGYSATAGINVGEHAYFDNEAIIEQFERLFQMLQFKVAFQGHEIEIVVDNARTHSAKEYSLNDFGKGIGTRCP
;
A
#
# COMPACT_ATOMS: atom_id res chain seq x y z
N MET A 1 -2.42 -55.80 27.58
CA MET A 1 -2.85 -55.43 26.20
C MET A 1 -2.70 -53.93 26.03
N PRO A 2 -2.04 -53.43 24.96
CA PRO A 2 -1.90 -51.99 24.73
C PRO A 2 -3.25 -51.40 24.31
N LYS A 3 -3.67 -50.29 24.94
CA LYS A 3 -4.90 -49.57 24.57
C LYS A 3 -4.84 -49.14 23.10
N ARG A 4 -5.91 -49.44 22.33
CA ARG A 4 -6.03 -49.07 20.91
C ARG A 4 -5.78 -47.57 20.69
N ARG A 5 -4.98 -47.22 19.66
CA ARG A 5 -4.59 -45.86 19.21
C ARG A 5 -5.73 -44.82 19.16
N GLY A 6 -6.98 -45.24 18.98
CA GLY A 6 -8.15 -44.34 18.98
C GLY A 6 -8.54 -43.80 20.37
N SER A 7 -8.12 -44.44 21.46
CA SER A 7 -8.43 -43.99 22.82
C SER A 7 -7.51 -42.86 23.30
N LEU A 8 -6.21 -42.94 22.99
CA LEU A 8 -5.23 -41.92 23.38
C LEU A 8 -5.49 -40.57 22.69
N ARG A 9 -5.85 -40.59 21.40
CA ARG A 9 -6.21 -39.38 20.62
C ARG A 9 -7.47 -38.69 21.16
N ARG A 10 -8.46 -39.46 21.64
CA ARG A 10 -9.67 -38.94 22.28
C ARG A 10 -9.42 -38.41 23.70
N GLU A 11 -8.47 -38.99 24.41
CA GLU A 11 -8.13 -38.62 25.78
C GLU A 11 -7.29 -37.32 25.82
N ILE A 12 -6.37 -37.15 24.87
CA ILE A 12 -5.59 -35.91 24.70
C ILE A 12 -6.48 -34.73 24.25
N SER A 13 -7.35 -34.93 23.24
CA SER A 13 -8.32 -33.91 22.79
C SER A 13 -9.27 -33.49 23.93
N ARG A 14 -9.80 -34.44 24.72
CA ARG A 14 -10.65 -34.13 25.89
C ARG A 14 -9.95 -33.29 26.96
N ASN A 15 -8.68 -33.57 27.24
CA ASN A 15 -7.92 -32.84 28.25
C ASN A 15 -7.51 -31.43 27.78
N ALA A 16 -7.23 -31.24 26.48
CA ALA A 16 -6.94 -29.93 25.90
C ALA A 16 -8.19 -29.03 25.85
N VAL A 17 -9.34 -29.58 25.45
CA VAL A 17 -10.64 -28.88 25.47
C VAL A 17 -10.99 -28.45 26.90
N ALA A 18 -10.83 -29.33 27.90
CA ALA A 18 -11.13 -28.99 29.29
C ALA A 18 -10.27 -27.82 29.83
N LYS A 19 -9.00 -27.70 29.41
CA LYS A 19 -8.12 -26.59 29.83
C LYS A 19 -8.53 -25.24 29.24
N ARG A 20 -8.96 -25.20 27.97
CA ARG A 20 -9.41 -23.97 27.29
C ARG A 20 -10.73 -23.44 27.85
N TRP A 21 -11.67 -24.34 28.17
CA TRP A 21 -12.97 -23.98 28.75
C TRP A 21 -12.88 -23.42 30.17
N MET A 22 -11.82 -23.78 30.92
CA MET A 22 -11.59 -23.24 32.26
C MET A 22 -11.05 -21.79 32.22
N SER A 23 -10.40 -21.34 31.13
CA SER A 23 -9.97 -19.95 30.99
C SER A 23 -11.05 -19.01 30.44
N GLU A 24 -11.99 -19.52 29.63
CA GLU A 24 -13.08 -18.73 29.01
C GLU A 24 -14.22 -18.34 29.98
N LYS A 25 -14.42 -19.07 31.09
CA LYS A 25 -15.47 -18.70 32.07
C LYS A 25 -15.25 -17.34 32.75
N THR A 26 -14.03 -16.80 32.68
CA THR A 26 -13.68 -15.48 33.23
C THR A 26 -14.06 -14.31 32.30
N SER A 27 -14.32 -14.54 31.01
CA SER A 27 -14.66 -13.48 30.03
C SER A 27 -16.15 -13.31 29.75
N ALA A 28 -16.99 -14.29 30.09
CA ALA A 28 -18.43 -14.29 29.82
C ALA A 28 -19.20 -13.15 30.52
N TRP A 29 -18.69 -12.61 31.62
CA TRP A 29 -19.30 -11.49 32.35
C TRP A 29 -19.19 -10.13 31.64
N GLN A 30 -18.36 -10.00 30.60
CA GLN A 30 -18.24 -8.76 29.81
C GLN A 30 -19.21 -8.70 28.61
N GLY A 31 -19.79 -9.82 28.19
CA GLY A 31 -20.66 -9.90 27.00
C GLY A 31 -22.05 -9.27 27.19
N GLU A 32 -22.70 -9.52 28.35
CA GLU A 32 -24.07 -9.05 28.60
C GLU A 32 -24.17 -7.54 28.85
N ILE A 33 -23.10 -6.92 29.37
CA ILE A 33 -23.03 -5.47 29.58
C ILE A 33 -22.88 -4.73 28.24
N PHE A 34 -22.27 -5.39 27.24
CA PHE A 34 -21.97 -4.80 25.93
C PHE A 34 -23.18 -4.81 24.97
N GLU A 35 -24.04 -5.83 25.01
CA GLU A 35 -25.24 -5.90 24.14
C GLU A 35 -26.22 -4.74 24.41
N LYS A 36 -26.40 -4.33 25.67
CA LYS A 36 -27.30 -3.21 26.03
C LYS A 36 -26.76 -1.85 25.58
N ASP A 37 -25.45 -1.67 25.59
CA ASP A 37 -24.81 -0.43 25.12
C ASP A 37 -24.77 -0.35 23.59
N LEU A 38 -24.83 -1.51 22.92
CA LEU A 38 -24.93 -1.67 21.47
C LEU A 38 -26.32 -1.28 20.93
N GLU A 39 -27.39 -1.71 21.60
CA GLU A 39 -28.78 -1.34 21.24
C GLU A 39 -29.01 0.18 21.37
N LYS A 40 -28.39 0.81 22.39
CA LYS A 40 -28.52 2.26 22.63
C LYS A 40 -27.79 3.10 21.57
N LYS A 41 -26.68 2.61 21.01
CA LYS A 41 -25.96 3.26 19.90
C LYS A 41 -26.65 3.08 18.54
N ILE A 42 -27.38 1.97 18.35
CA ILE A 42 -28.19 1.71 17.14
C ILE A 42 -29.32 2.74 17.01
N GLY A 43 -29.98 3.10 18.12
CA GLY A 43 -31.05 4.10 18.11
C GLY A 43 -30.61 5.53 17.74
N ILE A 44 -29.34 5.88 17.95
CA ILE A 44 -28.80 7.23 17.70
C ILE A 44 -28.31 7.40 16.26
N LYS A 45 -27.79 6.33 15.63
CA LYS A 45 -27.25 6.39 14.26
C LYS A 45 -28.31 6.36 13.16
N ALA A 46 -29.49 5.82 13.44
CA ALA A 46 -30.60 5.75 12.46
C ALA A 46 -31.20 7.13 12.08
N MET A 47 -30.75 8.24 12.70
CA MET A 47 -31.25 9.59 12.43
C MET A 47 -30.32 10.46 11.55
N GLN A 48 -29.21 9.92 11.00
CA GLN A 48 -28.20 10.73 10.27
C GLN A 48 -27.82 10.21 8.87
N GLU A 49 -28.68 9.45 8.17
CA GLU A 49 -28.38 8.93 6.83
C GLU A 49 -29.19 9.67 5.74
N GLU A 50 -28.69 10.84 5.34
CA GLU A 50 -28.90 11.43 4.00
C GLU A 50 -27.58 12.08 3.56
N ASN A 51 -26.67 11.28 2.98
CA ASN A 51 -25.55 11.66 2.08
C ASN A 51 -24.64 10.43 1.83
N ASP A 52 -25.07 9.52 0.95
CA ASP A 52 -24.59 8.12 0.85
C ASP A 52 -23.55 7.85 -0.26
N ASP A 53 -23.10 8.86 -1.03
CA ASP A 53 -22.23 8.60 -2.20
C ASP A 53 -20.72 8.57 -1.86
N GLY A 54 -20.31 9.21 -0.74
CA GLY A 54 -18.89 9.33 -0.35
C GLY A 54 -18.34 8.16 0.46
N GLU A 55 -19.15 7.54 1.33
CA GLU A 55 -18.75 6.38 2.14
C GLU A 55 -18.66 5.09 1.30
N ASP A 56 -19.51 4.97 0.29
CA ASP A 56 -19.65 3.77 -0.55
C ASP A 56 -18.37 3.47 -1.37
N MET A 57 -17.68 4.53 -1.85
CA MET A 57 -16.39 4.44 -2.53
C MET A 57 -15.24 4.01 -1.59
N MET A 58 -15.24 4.48 -0.34
CA MET A 58 -14.20 4.17 0.63
C MET A 58 -14.26 2.72 1.13
N ALA A 59 -15.46 2.14 1.19
CA ALA A 59 -15.68 0.72 1.51
C ALA A 59 -15.22 -0.22 0.37
N MET A 60 -15.43 0.16 -0.90
CA MET A 60 -15.00 -0.64 -2.06
C MET A 60 -13.47 -0.81 -2.16
N VAL A 61 -12.70 0.21 -1.75
CA VAL A 61 -11.23 0.16 -1.76
C VAL A 61 -10.67 -0.86 -0.75
N LYS A 62 -11.43 -1.21 0.30
CA LYS A 62 -10.99 -2.11 1.38
C LYS A 62 -11.18 -3.59 1.06
N ILE A 63 -12.12 -3.94 0.18
CA ILE A 63 -12.47 -5.33 -0.13
C ILE A 63 -11.63 -5.83 -1.31
N ASP A 64 -10.64 -6.68 -1.04
CA ASP A 64 -9.86 -7.38 -2.07
C ASP A 64 -10.25 -8.85 -2.24
N LEU A 65 -9.99 -9.39 -3.43
CA LEU A 65 -10.36 -10.77 -3.79
C LEU A 65 -9.69 -11.80 -2.88
N LYS A 66 -8.47 -11.52 -2.39
CA LYS A 66 -7.77 -12.42 -1.47
C LYS A 66 -8.51 -12.52 -0.13
N THR A 67 -9.06 -11.41 0.33
CA THR A 67 -9.82 -11.34 1.59
C THR A 67 -11.21 -11.97 1.46
N ILE A 68 -11.86 -11.83 0.30
CA ILE A 68 -13.05 -12.63 -0.04
C ILE A 68 -12.71 -14.13 -0.04
N GLY A 69 -11.56 -14.51 -0.62
CA GLY A 69 -11.06 -15.88 -0.61
C GLY A 69 -10.82 -16.43 0.80
N ASP A 70 -10.31 -15.60 1.73
CA ASP A 70 -10.17 -15.98 3.14
C ASP A 70 -11.55 -16.33 3.74
N LEU A 71 -12.55 -15.46 3.57
CA LEU A 71 -13.89 -15.67 4.10
C LEU A 71 -14.56 -16.89 3.47
N PHE A 72 -14.39 -17.10 2.17
CA PHE A 72 -14.90 -18.29 1.47
C PHE A 72 -14.30 -19.58 2.07
N ASN A 73 -13.00 -19.60 2.35
CA ASN A 73 -12.37 -20.76 2.98
C ASN A 73 -12.81 -20.96 4.44
N LEU A 74 -13.17 -19.89 5.15
CA LEU A 74 -13.80 -20.01 6.47
C LEU A 74 -15.19 -20.64 6.35
N CYS A 75 -16.01 -20.21 5.39
CA CYS A 75 -17.35 -20.76 5.13
C CYS A 75 -17.32 -22.26 4.76
N LYS A 76 -16.26 -22.74 4.09
CA LYS A 76 -16.09 -24.18 3.81
C LYS A 76 -15.98 -25.03 5.06
N LYS A 77 -15.39 -24.50 6.13
CA LYS A 77 -15.21 -25.21 7.40
C LYS A 77 -16.47 -25.15 8.25
N GLU A 78 -17.11 -23.98 8.29
CA GLU A 78 -18.31 -23.74 9.08
C GLU A 78 -19.29 -22.85 8.28
N CYS A 79 -20.41 -23.45 7.89
CA CYS A 79 -21.41 -22.79 7.05
C CYS A 79 -22.51 -22.16 7.94
N GLY A 80 -22.25 -20.93 8.41
CA GLY A 80 -23.21 -20.16 9.21
C GLY A 80 -23.84 -19.02 8.42
N SER A 81 -25.12 -18.73 8.67
CA SER A 81 -25.87 -17.66 7.98
C SER A 81 -25.14 -16.31 8.02
N ARG A 82 -24.53 -15.94 9.17
CA ARG A 82 -23.68 -14.75 9.30
C ARG A 82 -22.51 -14.74 8.29
N LYS A 83 -21.70 -15.80 8.27
CA LYS A 83 -20.48 -15.89 7.43
C LYS A 83 -20.84 -15.86 5.93
N LEU A 84 -21.90 -16.57 5.55
CA LEU A 84 -22.42 -16.56 4.18
C LEU A 84 -22.96 -15.18 3.77
N SER A 85 -23.72 -14.53 4.65
CA SER A 85 -24.27 -13.19 4.38
C SER A 85 -23.16 -12.16 4.17
N VAL A 86 -22.11 -12.21 4.99
CA VAL A 86 -20.95 -11.32 4.86
C VAL A 86 -20.17 -11.61 3.58
N LEU A 87 -20.02 -12.88 3.21
CA LEU A 87 -19.36 -13.27 1.96
C LEU A 87 -20.11 -12.73 0.74
N LEU A 88 -21.43 -12.91 0.71
CA LEU A 88 -22.28 -12.42 -0.38
C LEU A 88 -22.26 -10.90 -0.45
N TYR A 89 -22.37 -10.22 0.69
CA TYR A 89 -22.20 -8.77 0.79
C TYR A 89 -20.87 -8.32 0.18
N MET A 90 -19.74 -8.88 0.62
CA MET A 90 -18.42 -8.48 0.14
C MET A 90 -18.24 -8.73 -1.37
N LEU A 91 -18.77 -9.84 -1.89
CA LEU A 91 -18.77 -10.14 -3.33
C LEU A 91 -19.56 -9.10 -4.13
N MET A 92 -20.78 -8.79 -3.72
CA MET A 92 -21.63 -7.81 -4.42
C MET A 92 -21.02 -6.42 -4.40
N ARG A 93 -20.49 -5.99 -3.25
CA ARG A 93 -19.75 -4.73 -3.13
C ARG A 93 -18.51 -4.71 -4.02
N LYS A 94 -17.77 -5.82 -4.12
CA LYS A 94 -16.61 -5.93 -5.02
C LYS A 94 -16.99 -5.86 -6.50
N LEU A 95 -18.18 -6.33 -6.86
CA LEU A 95 -18.71 -6.31 -8.22
C LEU A 95 -19.37 -4.98 -8.61
N GLY A 96 -19.33 -3.96 -7.74
CA GLY A 96 -19.85 -2.63 -8.06
C GLY A 96 -21.35 -2.46 -7.79
N HIS A 97 -22.01 -3.40 -7.12
CA HIS A 97 -23.43 -3.24 -6.78
C HIS A 97 -23.63 -2.18 -5.70
N SER A 98 -24.62 -1.31 -5.87
CA SER A 98 -24.98 -0.27 -4.89
C SER A 98 -25.48 -0.86 -3.57
N TRP A 99 -25.44 -0.07 -2.49
CA TRP A 99 -25.84 -0.52 -1.16
C TRP A 99 -27.29 -1.00 -1.16
N ARG A 100 -28.19 -0.21 -1.77
CA ARG A 100 -29.61 -0.51 -1.91
C ARG A 100 -29.88 -1.81 -2.69
N SER A 101 -29.19 -2.01 -3.81
CA SER A 101 -29.32 -3.24 -4.61
C SER A 101 -28.85 -4.46 -3.81
N THR A 102 -27.71 -4.33 -3.14
CA THR A 102 -27.12 -5.37 -2.30
C THR A 102 -28.07 -5.74 -1.15
N ASP A 103 -28.68 -4.74 -0.49
CA ASP A 103 -29.56 -4.95 0.66
C ASP A 103 -30.85 -5.68 0.28
N GLN A 104 -31.45 -5.31 -0.86
CA GLN A 104 -32.62 -5.98 -1.41
C GLN A 104 -32.34 -7.45 -1.74
N ILE A 105 -31.17 -7.74 -2.33
CA ILE A 105 -30.77 -9.11 -2.66
C ILE A 105 -30.59 -9.92 -1.36
N LEU A 106 -29.87 -9.39 -0.37
CA LEU A 106 -29.67 -10.08 0.91
C LEU A 106 -30.99 -10.35 1.64
N ASP A 107 -31.90 -9.38 1.66
CA ASP A 107 -33.23 -9.54 2.26
C ASP A 107 -34.05 -10.63 1.58
N SER A 108 -34.04 -10.65 0.23
CA SER A 108 -34.84 -11.60 -0.56
C SER A 108 -34.46 -13.06 -0.34
N ILE A 109 -33.21 -13.32 0.07
CA ILE A 109 -32.70 -14.66 0.35
C ILE A 109 -32.66 -14.98 1.85
N GLY A 110 -33.17 -14.09 2.70
CA GLY A 110 -33.15 -14.25 4.16
C GLY A 110 -31.74 -14.18 4.78
N ALA A 111 -30.81 -13.49 4.12
CA ALA A 111 -29.48 -13.19 4.63
C ALA A 111 -29.51 -11.97 5.57
N TYR A 112 -28.40 -11.66 6.22
CA TYR A 112 -28.28 -10.43 7.00
C TYR A 112 -28.38 -9.21 6.10
N ARG A 113 -29.14 -8.19 6.54
CA ARG A 113 -29.23 -6.88 5.89
C ARG A 113 -27.84 -6.24 5.74
N CYS A 114 -27.68 -5.37 4.75
CA CYS A 114 -26.41 -4.72 4.42
C CYS A 114 -25.75 -4.08 5.64
N GLN A 115 -26.50 -3.39 6.50
CA GLN A 115 -25.94 -2.76 7.69
C GLN A 115 -25.26 -3.77 8.63
N ALA A 116 -25.93 -4.90 8.89
CA ALA A 116 -25.37 -5.97 9.71
C ALA A 116 -24.21 -6.68 8.99
N ALA A 117 -24.37 -6.99 7.71
CA ALA A 117 -23.32 -7.63 6.91
C ALA A 117 -22.06 -6.76 6.79
N ASN A 118 -22.22 -5.45 6.59
CA ASN A 118 -21.15 -4.47 6.54
C ASN A 118 -20.40 -4.38 7.88
N LYS A 119 -21.13 -4.28 8.99
CA LYS A 119 -20.51 -4.28 10.32
C LYS A 119 -19.68 -5.55 10.56
N TRP A 120 -20.21 -6.71 10.20
CA TRP A 120 -19.46 -7.96 10.33
C TRP A 120 -18.31 -8.07 9.32
N ALA A 121 -18.43 -7.48 8.13
CA ALA A 121 -17.34 -7.34 7.18
C ALA A 121 -16.22 -6.46 7.77
N ASP A 122 -16.55 -5.31 8.36
CA ASP A 122 -15.59 -4.45 9.06
C ASP A 122 -14.90 -5.18 10.21
N MET A 123 -15.64 -5.98 10.99
CA MET A 123 -15.06 -6.82 12.04
C MET A 123 -14.11 -7.88 11.48
N PHE A 124 -14.44 -8.50 10.34
CA PHE A 124 -13.57 -9.46 9.67
C PHE A 124 -12.31 -8.81 9.05
N LEU A 125 -12.46 -7.59 8.53
CA LEU A 125 -11.41 -6.85 7.85
C LEU A 125 -10.44 -6.16 8.81
N MET A 126 -10.97 -5.52 9.86
CA MET A 126 -10.27 -4.55 10.69
C MET A 126 -10.42 -4.80 12.19
N GLY A 127 -11.47 -5.51 12.59
CA GLY A 127 -11.81 -5.81 13.99
C GLY A 127 -11.26 -7.13 14.50
N ASP A 128 -11.82 -7.59 15.61
CA ASP A 128 -11.44 -8.84 16.26
C ASP A 128 -11.99 -10.04 15.49
N PHE A 129 -11.09 -10.81 14.87
CA PHE A 129 -11.43 -12.01 14.11
C PHE A 129 -12.10 -13.07 14.99
N GLU A 130 -11.73 -13.20 16.26
CA GLU A 130 -12.31 -14.22 17.15
C GLU A 130 -13.79 -13.93 17.39
N ILE A 131 -14.17 -12.66 17.56
CA ILE A 131 -15.58 -12.25 17.67
C ILE A 131 -16.35 -12.51 16.36
N PHE A 132 -15.69 -12.36 15.21
CA PHE A 132 -16.31 -12.73 13.93
C PHE A 132 -16.44 -14.25 13.75
N ALA A 133 -15.44 -15.01 14.18
CA ALA A 133 -15.36 -16.45 13.98
C ALA A 133 -16.34 -17.21 14.89
N HIS A 134 -16.52 -16.73 16.11
CA HIS A 134 -17.37 -17.32 17.14
C HIS A 134 -18.67 -16.53 17.31
N ASP A 135 -19.81 -17.20 17.42
CA ASP A 135 -21.11 -16.56 17.62
C ASP A 135 -21.53 -16.47 19.10
N GLY A 136 -20.67 -16.95 20.01
CA GLY A 136 -20.94 -17.02 21.44
C GLY A 136 -22.05 -18.00 21.83
N ARG A 137 -22.68 -18.69 20.88
CA ARG A 137 -23.86 -19.53 21.08
C ARG A 137 -23.50 -21.01 21.13
N GLY A 138 -22.53 -21.38 21.97
CA GLY A 138 -22.35 -22.74 22.52
C GLY A 138 -22.48 -23.94 21.57
N GLY A 139 -22.21 -23.78 20.27
CA GLY A 139 -22.33 -24.84 19.27
C GLY A 139 -21.25 -25.91 19.43
N LYS A 140 -21.49 -27.10 18.86
CA LYS A 140 -20.43 -28.12 18.74
C LYS A 140 -19.30 -27.58 17.85
N HIS A 141 -18.22 -27.12 18.47
CA HIS A 141 -17.00 -26.77 17.76
C HIS A 141 -16.34 -28.04 17.20
N SER A 142 -16.00 -28.04 15.92
CA SER A 142 -15.11 -29.04 15.36
C SER A 142 -13.68 -28.76 15.86
N ASP A 143 -12.98 -29.77 16.38
CA ASP A 143 -11.59 -29.64 16.81
C ASP A 143 -10.76 -29.03 15.68
N SER A 144 -10.17 -27.86 15.94
CA SER A 144 -9.23 -27.25 15.02
C SER A 144 -7.91 -28.03 15.01
N PHE A 145 -7.11 -27.85 13.96
CA PHE A 145 -5.77 -28.45 13.89
C PHE A 145 -4.91 -28.15 15.11
N TYR A 146 -4.99 -26.93 15.65
CA TYR A 146 -4.22 -26.52 16.82
C TYR A 146 -4.81 -27.03 18.13
N ASP A 147 -6.09 -27.41 18.18
CA ASP A 147 -6.62 -28.14 19.34
C ASP A 147 -6.01 -29.55 19.44
N VAL A 148 -5.56 -30.12 18.32
CA VAL A 148 -4.84 -31.40 18.26
C VAL A 148 -3.33 -31.21 18.44
N PHE A 149 -2.77 -30.09 17.97
CA PHE A 149 -1.34 -29.77 18.00
C PHE A 149 -1.08 -28.37 18.59
N PRO A 150 -1.33 -28.16 19.89
CA PRO A 150 -1.21 -26.85 20.54
C PRO A 150 0.24 -26.33 20.54
N GLU A 151 1.23 -27.22 20.55
CA GLU A 151 2.64 -26.85 20.47
C GLU A 151 2.96 -26.14 19.16
N LEU A 152 2.36 -26.58 18.05
CA LEU A 152 2.52 -25.97 16.72
C LEU A 152 1.91 -24.57 16.66
N GLU A 153 0.85 -24.30 17.42
CA GLU A 153 0.27 -22.96 17.51
C GLU A 153 1.25 -22.01 18.19
N SER A 154 1.84 -22.43 19.32
CA SER A 154 2.74 -21.58 20.10
C SER A 154 4.00 -21.20 19.32
N VAL A 155 4.65 -22.16 18.65
CA VAL A 155 5.84 -21.89 17.82
C VAL A 155 5.47 -21.13 16.54
N GLY A 156 4.29 -21.38 15.97
CA GLY A 156 3.77 -20.68 14.80
C GLY A 156 3.55 -19.19 15.09
N ARG A 157 2.88 -18.87 16.21
CA ARG A 157 2.68 -17.48 16.65
C ARG A 157 4.02 -16.76 16.87
N ALA A 158 4.97 -17.39 17.55
CA ALA A 158 6.29 -16.81 17.77
C ALA A 158 7.03 -16.51 16.45
N PHE A 159 6.98 -17.43 15.49
CA PHE A 159 7.55 -17.24 14.16
C PHE A 159 6.90 -16.07 13.41
N VAL A 160 5.57 -15.91 13.50
CA VAL A 160 4.85 -14.80 12.87
C VAL A 160 5.24 -13.46 13.48
N VAL A 161 5.33 -13.37 14.81
CA VAL A 161 5.74 -12.14 15.52
C VAL A 161 7.15 -11.72 15.09
N ASP A 162 8.10 -12.64 15.09
CA ASP A 162 9.46 -12.37 14.59
C ASP A 162 9.43 -11.93 13.12
N ALA A 163 8.74 -12.68 12.25
CA ALA A 163 8.72 -12.41 10.82
C ALA A 163 8.09 -11.07 10.46
N CYS A 164 7.00 -10.69 11.13
CA CYS A 164 6.35 -9.40 10.92
C CYS A 164 7.17 -8.22 11.47
N SER A 165 8.04 -8.47 12.45
CA SER A 165 8.93 -7.48 13.06
C SER A 165 10.22 -7.22 12.26
N ARG A 166 10.46 -7.98 11.18
CA ARG A 166 11.62 -7.79 10.31
C ARG A 166 11.46 -6.57 9.37
N LYS A 167 12.58 -5.89 9.09
CA LYS A 167 12.61 -4.69 8.23
C LYS A 167 12.39 -5.00 6.75
N GLU A 168 12.75 -6.22 6.34
CA GLU A 168 12.63 -6.74 4.98
C GLU A 168 11.18 -6.81 4.50
N ALA A 169 10.24 -7.02 5.43
CA ALA A 169 8.81 -6.96 5.15
C ALA A 169 8.33 -7.94 4.05
N ASP A 170 9.05 -9.03 3.81
CA ASP A 170 8.81 -10.01 2.74
C ASP A 170 7.99 -11.22 3.19
N PHE A 171 7.61 -11.27 4.46
CA PHE A 171 6.87 -12.39 5.06
C PHE A 171 5.50 -12.64 4.41
N THR A 172 5.24 -13.90 4.07
CA THR A 172 4.00 -14.37 3.46
C THR A 172 3.37 -15.53 4.24
N ALA A 173 2.08 -15.78 4.00
CA ALA A 173 1.41 -16.97 4.54
C ALA A 173 2.00 -18.29 4.02
N THR A 174 2.71 -18.27 2.89
CA THR A 174 3.47 -19.43 2.39
C THR A 174 4.64 -19.76 3.30
N ASP A 175 5.29 -18.74 3.87
CA ASP A 175 6.41 -18.95 4.80
C ASP A 175 5.91 -19.57 6.10
N LEU A 176 4.74 -19.14 6.59
CA LEU A 176 4.07 -19.80 7.72
C LEU A 176 3.68 -21.25 7.38
N ALA A 177 3.11 -21.50 6.21
CA ALA A 177 2.75 -22.85 5.78
C ALA A 177 3.96 -23.79 5.77
N LYS A 178 5.09 -23.35 5.19
CA LYS A 178 6.36 -24.10 5.19
C LYS A 178 6.88 -24.33 6.60
N PHE A 179 6.85 -23.30 7.45
CA PHE A 179 7.33 -23.41 8.82
C PHE A 179 6.52 -24.43 9.64
N ILE A 180 5.18 -24.34 9.61
CA ILE A 180 4.30 -25.28 10.32
C ILE A 180 4.45 -26.69 9.77
N ASP A 181 4.61 -26.84 8.46
CA ASP A 181 4.82 -28.14 7.83
C ASP A 181 6.09 -28.83 8.36
N THR A 182 7.22 -28.12 8.36
CA THR A 182 8.47 -28.62 8.93
C THR A 182 8.30 -29.01 10.40
N LYS A 183 7.71 -28.12 11.21
CA LYS A 183 7.51 -28.36 12.65
C LYS A 183 6.56 -29.52 12.93
N TYR A 184 5.55 -29.72 12.09
CA TYR A 184 4.63 -30.85 12.19
C TYR A 184 5.37 -32.17 12.03
N TYR A 185 6.17 -32.33 10.97
CA TYR A 185 6.90 -33.57 10.72
C TYR A 185 8.00 -33.84 11.77
N GLU A 186 8.64 -32.80 12.29
CA GLU A 186 9.55 -32.91 13.44
C GLU A 186 8.83 -33.43 14.69
N LEU A 187 7.65 -32.88 14.99
CA LEU A 187 6.85 -33.23 16.17
C LEU A 187 6.28 -34.65 16.08
N THR A 188 5.77 -35.06 14.91
CA THR A 188 5.14 -36.37 14.72
C THR A 188 6.13 -37.47 14.35
N GLN A 189 7.38 -37.13 14.04
CA GLN A 189 8.41 -38.03 13.52
C GLN A 189 7.97 -38.82 12.28
N THR A 190 7.09 -38.22 11.47
CA THR A 190 6.62 -38.82 10.22
C THR A 190 7.44 -38.31 9.04
N VAL A 191 7.51 -39.11 7.97
CA VAL A 191 8.16 -38.69 6.72
C VAL A 191 7.12 -38.05 5.80
N LYS A 192 7.49 -36.93 5.18
CA LYS A 192 6.68 -36.23 4.19
C LYS A 192 6.69 -37.02 2.87
N ASN A 193 5.51 -37.37 2.37
CA ASN A 193 5.35 -38.26 1.21
C ASN A 193 4.80 -37.56 -0.04
N ASP A 194 4.35 -36.32 0.07
CA ASP A 194 3.93 -35.48 -1.04
C ASP A 194 4.41 -34.04 -0.84
N ASP A 195 4.28 -33.20 -1.85
CA ASP A 195 4.69 -31.79 -1.77
C ASP A 195 3.67 -30.90 -1.04
N LYS A 196 2.52 -31.46 -0.62
CA LYS A 196 1.45 -30.67 0.00
C LYS A 196 1.84 -30.31 1.43
N SER A 197 1.71 -29.04 1.76
CA SER A 197 1.84 -28.58 3.13
C SER A 197 0.66 -29.08 3.97
N ILE A 198 0.94 -29.47 5.22
CA ILE A 198 -0.07 -29.90 6.19
C ILE A 198 -1.14 -28.82 6.43
N ARG A 199 -0.75 -27.55 6.28
CA ARG A 199 -1.65 -26.40 6.24
C ARG A 199 -1.48 -25.69 4.91
N SER A 200 -2.60 -25.42 4.23
CA SER A 200 -2.58 -24.67 2.97
C SER A 200 -2.27 -23.19 3.21
N TYR A 201 -1.87 -22.50 2.14
CA TYR A 201 -1.69 -21.05 2.13
C TYR A 201 -2.90 -20.30 2.71
N GLU A 202 -4.12 -20.68 2.30
CA GLU A 202 -5.36 -20.05 2.75
C GLU A 202 -5.66 -20.34 4.22
N ALA A 203 -5.36 -21.56 4.69
CA ALA A 203 -5.50 -21.89 6.10
C ALA A 203 -4.55 -21.04 6.96
N CYS A 204 -3.31 -20.86 6.52
CA CYS A 204 -2.34 -20.01 7.20
C CYS A 204 -2.73 -18.52 7.18
N ARG A 205 -3.39 -18.02 6.13
CA ARG A 205 -3.96 -16.66 6.14
C ARG A 205 -5.03 -16.48 7.21
N ILE A 206 -5.86 -17.49 7.45
CA ILE A 206 -6.83 -17.49 8.54
C ILE A 206 -6.14 -17.56 9.90
N ASP A 207 -5.11 -18.41 10.03
CA ASP A 207 -4.33 -18.51 11.26
C ASP A 207 -3.66 -17.15 11.60
N LEU A 208 -3.10 -16.46 10.61
CA LEU A 208 -2.54 -15.11 10.78
C LEU A 208 -3.57 -14.11 11.34
N ARG A 209 -4.80 -14.09 10.78
CA ARG A 209 -5.88 -13.22 11.27
C ARG A 209 -6.31 -13.58 12.70
N ARG A 210 -6.43 -14.88 13.00
CA ARG A 210 -6.72 -15.38 14.36
C ARG A 210 -5.67 -14.95 15.38
N TRP A 211 -4.43 -14.82 14.93
CA TRP A 211 -3.32 -14.39 15.76
C TRP A 211 -3.17 -12.88 15.85
N GLY A 212 -4.11 -12.11 15.29
CA GLY A 212 -4.14 -10.65 15.35
C GLY A 212 -3.36 -9.95 14.23
N ALA A 213 -2.78 -10.70 13.29
CA ALA A 213 -2.07 -10.10 12.17
C ALA A 213 -3.04 -9.51 11.14
N LYS A 214 -2.69 -8.33 10.62
CA LYS A 214 -3.47 -7.60 9.61
C LYS A 214 -2.70 -7.51 8.30
N PHE A 215 -3.37 -7.72 7.18
CA PHE A 215 -2.77 -7.56 5.85
C PHE A 215 -3.10 -6.17 5.31
N GLN A 216 -2.22 -5.20 5.55
CA GLN A 216 -2.50 -3.79 5.29
C GLN A 216 -1.34 -3.06 4.60
N ALA A 217 -1.66 -1.93 3.99
CA ALA A 217 -0.65 -1.03 3.46
C ALA A 217 0.02 -0.31 4.63
N ASN A 218 1.35 -0.23 4.61
CA ASN A 218 2.07 0.49 5.65
C ASN A 218 2.04 2.00 5.32
N SER A 219 1.29 2.76 6.10
CA SER A 219 1.17 4.22 5.98
C SER A 219 2.22 4.99 6.78
N GLN A 220 3.03 4.31 7.60
CA GLN A 220 4.05 4.96 8.42
C GLN A 220 5.19 5.46 7.54
N ARG A 221 5.24 6.78 7.31
CA ARG A 221 6.34 7.46 6.64
C ARG A 221 7.30 8.07 7.68
N PRO A 222 8.62 7.86 7.58
CA PRO A 222 9.58 8.36 8.57
C PRO A 222 9.78 9.90 8.59
N TYR A 223 9.24 10.64 7.63
CA TYR A 223 9.75 11.97 7.27
C TYR A 223 8.96 13.18 7.82
N PHE A 224 8.10 13.01 8.82
CA PHE A 224 7.17 14.09 9.22
C PHE A 224 7.78 15.19 10.10
N GLU A 225 8.81 14.90 10.90
CA GLU A 225 9.22 15.82 11.99
C GLU A 225 9.75 17.19 11.50
N GLY A 226 10.27 17.29 10.28
CA GLY A 226 10.80 18.54 9.74
C GLY A 226 9.79 19.43 8.99
N HIS A 227 8.70 18.85 8.49
CA HIS A 227 7.79 19.52 7.54
C HIS A 227 6.83 20.52 8.22
N GLU A 228 6.50 20.26 9.48
CA GLU A 228 5.53 21.04 10.25
C GLU A 228 6.19 22.10 11.15
N ARG A 229 7.50 22.36 10.96
CA ARG A 229 8.17 23.48 11.62
C ARG A 229 7.60 24.81 11.09
N ASN A 230 7.40 25.79 11.97
CA ASN A 230 6.76 27.06 11.62
C ASN A 230 7.42 27.79 10.44
N ASP A 231 8.75 27.75 10.34
CA ASP A 231 9.50 28.33 9.23
C ASP A 231 9.20 27.64 7.90
N VAL A 232 9.10 26.30 7.91
CA VAL A 232 8.78 25.48 6.73
C VAL A 232 7.33 25.67 6.30
N VAL A 233 6.39 25.72 7.25
CA VAL A 233 4.97 26.02 7.00
C VAL A 233 4.84 27.39 6.36
N ALA A 234 5.45 28.43 6.94
CA ALA A 234 5.39 29.79 6.41
C ALA A 234 6.03 29.90 5.01
N HIS A 235 7.11 29.17 4.74
CA HIS A 235 7.71 29.10 3.40
C HIS A 235 6.78 28.42 2.39
N ARG A 236 6.18 27.29 2.77
CA ARG A 236 5.21 26.53 1.95
C ARG A 236 3.98 27.37 1.61
N GLU A 237 3.44 28.12 2.56
CA GLU A 237 2.33 29.05 2.32
C GLU A 237 2.68 30.13 1.28
N LYS A 238 3.87 30.73 1.39
CA LYS A 238 4.37 31.70 0.40
C LYS A 238 4.54 31.08 -0.98
N PHE A 239 5.13 29.88 -1.04
CA PHE A 239 5.33 29.15 -2.29
C PHE A 239 4.00 28.82 -2.96
N ILE A 240 3.01 28.31 -2.23
CA ILE A 240 1.67 28.03 -2.78
C ILE A 240 0.99 29.33 -3.22
N SER A 241 1.07 30.39 -2.42
CA SER A 241 0.49 31.70 -2.74
C SER A 241 1.03 32.28 -4.05
N TYR A 242 2.31 32.04 -4.37
CA TYR A 242 2.91 32.46 -5.64
C TYR A 242 2.15 31.90 -6.85
N PHE A 243 1.85 30.59 -6.85
CA PHE A 243 1.12 29.95 -7.94
C PHE A 243 -0.37 30.29 -7.93
N LEU A 244 -1.00 30.33 -6.75
CA LEU A 244 -2.42 30.67 -6.63
C LEU A 244 -2.72 32.10 -7.13
N ASN A 245 -1.81 33.04 -6.94
CA ASN A 245 -1.97 34.42 -7.44
C ASN A 245 -1.76 34.53 -8.97
N ARG A 246 -1.35 33.45 -9.63
CA ARG A 246 -1.02 33.40 -11.07
C ARG A 246 -1.81 32.31 -11.80
N THR A 247 -2.90 31.81 -11.21
CA THR A 247 -3.72 30.73 -11.80
C THR A 247 -4.19 31.05 -13.22
N ASP A 248 -4.49 32.32 -13.48
CA ASP A 248 -4.92 32.80 -14.80
C ASP A 248 -3.85 32.64 -15.89
N ASN A 249 -2.59 32.43 -15.53
CA ASN A 249 -1.47 32.25 -16.46
C ASN A 249 -1.24 30.78 -16.82
N TYR A 250 -1.75 29.82 -16.04
CA TYR A 250 -1.45 28.41 -16.20
C TYR A 250 -2.57 27.63 -16.87
N TYR A 251 -2.19 26.54 -17.52
CA TYR A 251 -3.15 25.55 -18.01
C TYR A 251 -3.72 24.77 -16.83
N THR A 252 -5.04 24.68 -16.75
CA THR A 252 -5.75 23.91 -15.72
C THR A 252 -6.55 22.78 -16.35
N ILE A 253 -7.05 21.87 -15.53
CA ILE A 253 -7.92 20.78 -15.95
C ILE A 253 -9.28 21.01 -15.28
N SER A 254 -10.36 20.87 -16.03
CA SER A 254 -11.71 21.00 -15.50
C SER A 254 -12.03 19.88 -14.51
N ASP A 255 -12.78 20.21 -13.46
CA ASP A 255 -13.37 19.20 -12.58
C ASP A 255 -14.48 18.40 -13.29
N GLY A 256 -14.59 17.10 -13.01
CA GLY A 256 -15.66 16.23 -13.51
C GLY A 256 -15.20 14.84 -13.96
N GLU A 257 -16.15 13.99 -14.40
CA GLU A 257 -15.86 12.63 -14.89
C GLU A 257 -15.01 12.60 -16.16
N ASN A 258 -15.05 13.67 -16.97
CA ASN A 258 -14.29 13.81 -18.21
C ASN A 258 -13.46 15.10 -18.16
N PRO A 259 -12.30 15.08 -17.48
CA PRO A 259 -11.44 16.25 -17.35
C PRO A 259 -10.93 16.73 -18.71
N ILE A 260 -11.09 18.04 -18.99
CA ILE A 260 -10.58 18.70 -20.20
C ILE A 260 -9.61 19.82 -19.84
N TRP A 261 -8.61 20.05 -20.69
CA TRP A 261 -7.67 21.15 -20.54
C TRP A 261 -8.37 22.50 -20.76
N GLN A 262 -8.08 23.44 -19.87
CA GLN A 262 -8.52 24.82 -19.92
C GLN A 262 -7.32 25.72 -20.24
N MET A 263 -7.52 26.61 -21.21
CA MET A 263 -6.50 27.58 -21.61
C MET A 263 -6.42 28.70 -20.56
N PRO A 264 -5.20 29.23 -20.30
CA PRO A 264 -5.04 30.39 -19.44
C PRO A 264 -5.77 31.62 -20.01
N SER A 265 -6.35 32.44 -19.12
CA SER A 265 -7.03 33.69 -19.46
C SER A 265 -6.05 34.88 -19.54
N GLY A 266 -4.92 34.78 -18.84
CA GLY A 266 -3.83 35.75 -18.80
C GLY A 266 -2.71 35.44 -19.80
N LYS A 267 -1.52 35.97 -19.52
CA LYS A 267 -0.32 35.68 -20.32
C LYS A 267 0.07 34.20 -20.10
N PRO A 268 0.07 33.35 -21.14
CA PRO A 268 0.29 31.93 -20.96
C PRO A 268 1.69 31.61 -20.39
N CYS A 269 1.71 30.74 -19.39
CA CYS A 269 2.91 30.24 -18.74
C CYS A 269 2.87 28.70 -18.67
N ILE A 270 3.92 28.04 -19.12
CA ILE A 270 4.10 26.60 -19.00
C ILE A 270 4.86 26.31 -17.71
N ILE A 271 4.29 25.46 -16.86
CA ILE A 271 5.00 24.92 -15.70
C ILE A 271 5.64 23.58 -16.10
N ILE A 272 6.94 23.48 -15.86
CA ILE A 272 7.71 22.24 -15.99
C ILE A 272 8.17 21.83 -14.59
N TYR A 273 7.86 20.61 -14.19
CA TYR A 273 8.33 20.02 -12.93
C TYR A 273 9.46 19.05 -13.21
N HIS A 274 10.50 19.09 -12.41
CA HIS A 274 11.63 18.18 -12.51
C HIS A 274 11.81 17.43 -11.19
N ASP A 275 12.05 16.12 -11.29
CA ASP A 275 12.29 15.24 -10.14
C ASP A 275 13.06 13.98 -10.59
N GLU A 276 13.79 13.36 -9.66
CA GLU A 276 14.45 12.08 -9.86
C GLU A 276 13.80 10.95 -9.05
N SER A 277 13.43 9.88 -9.75
CA SER A 277 12.86 8.68 -9.16
C SER A 277 13.82 7.50 -9.25
N THR A 278 13.98 6.77 -8.14
CA THR A 278 14.76 5.52 -8.11
C THR A 278 13.82 4.32 -8.08
N PHE A 279 13.92 3.47 -9.10
CA PHE A 279 13.21 2.19 -9.20
C PHE A 279 14.15 1.05 -8.79
N ARG A 280 13.65 0.07 -8.03
CA ARG A 280 14.46 -1.09 -7.63
C ARG A 280 13.82 -2.40 -8.07
N SER A 281 14.65 -3.34 -8.52
CA SER A 281 14.18 -4.65 -8.99
C SER A 281 13.49 -5.51 -7.91
N GLY A 282 13.64 -5.16 -6.63
CA GLY A 282 13.00 -5.82 -5.49
C GLY A 282 12.11 -4.87 -4.70
N ASP A 283 11.40 -3.97 -5.38
CA ASP A 283 10.39 -3.14 -4.73
C ASP A 283 9.39 -4.01 -3.96
N ILE A 284 9.24 -3.66 -2.69
CA ILE A 284 8.49 -4.44 -1.71
C ILE A 284 7.00 -4.25 -1.98
N SER A 285 6.21 -5.31 -1.84
CA SER A 285 4.76 -5.21 -1.95
C SER A 285 4.24 -4.12 -1.00
N PRO A 286 3.37 -3.19 -1.47
CA PRO A 286 2.87 -2.11 -0.63
C PRO A 286 2.03 -2.63 0.55
N LYS A 287 1.52 -3.87 0.48
CA LYS A 287 0.77 -4.54 1.55
C LYS A 287 1.57 -5.68 2.15
N ARG A 288 1.56 -5.79 3.48
CA ARG A 288 2.21 -6.87 4.23
C ARG A 288 1.39 -7.31 5.43
N TRP A 289 1.75 -8.46 6.00
CA TRP A 289 1.26 -8.86 7.31
C TRP A 289 2.00 -8.05 8.38
N THR A 290 1.23 -7.42 9.26
CA THR A 290 1.72 -6.71 10.45
C THR A 290 1.03 -7.25 11.68
N ILE A 291 1.76 -7.44 12.76
CA ILE A 291 1.23 -7.84 14.07
C ILE A 291 1.72 -6.81 15.09
N ASP A 292 0.81 -6.31 15.93
CA ASP A 292 1.01 -5.16 16.82
C ASP A 292 1.36 -3.82 16.13
N GLU A 293 1.32 -2.72 16.89
CA GLU A 293 1.66 -1.37 16.39
C GLU A 293 3.17 -1.17 16.15
N SER A 294 4.00 -2.15 16.52
CA SER A 294 5.45 -2.16 16.27
C SER A 294 5.75 -2.50 14.81
N THR A 295 5.38 -1.61 13.90
CA THR A 295 5.71 -1.74 12.49
C THR A 295 7.12 -1.17 12.28
N PRO A 296 8.15 -1.99 11.98
CA PRO A 296 9.49 -1.46 11.75
C PRO A 296 9.50 -0.60 10.48
N PHE A 297 10.29 0.48 10.52
CA PHE A 297 10.56 1.30 9.34
C PHE A 297 11.14 0.45 8.20
N PHE A 298 10.71 0.77 6.97
CA PHE A 298 11.19 0.12 5.76
C PHE A 298 12.71 0.24 5.62
N SER A 299 13.36 -0.85 5.21
CA SER A 299 14.57 -0.70 4.40
C SER A 299 14.17 -0.33 2.98
N LYS A 300 14.86 0.62 2.35
CA LYS A 300 14.74 0.84 0.89
C LYS A 300 14.96 -0.51 0.20
N GLY A 301 14.08 -0.89 -0.74
CA GLY A 301 13.99 -2.26 -1.32
C GLY A 301 15.34 -2.86 -1.75
N ARG A 302 15.43 -4.20 -1.77
CA ARG A 302 16.66 -4.92 -2.17
C ARG A 302 16.79 -4.96 -3.71
N GLY A 303 18.02 -5.13 -4.20
CA GLY A 303 18.29 -5.36 -5.63
C GLY A 303 18.92 -4.19 -6.37
N ARG A 304 19.03 -4.33 -7.69
CA ARG A 304 19.62 -3.30 -8.57
C ARG A 304 18.68 -2.11 -8.64
N SER A 305 19.26 -0.91 -8.64
CA SER A 305 18.54 0.35 -8.74
C SER A 305 18.74 0.99 -10.12
N HIS A 306 17.66 1.49 -10.69
CA HIS A 306 17.67 2.32 -11.89
C HIS A 306 17.06 3.67 -11.52
N MET A 307 17.81 4.74 -11.73
CA MET A 307 17.37 6.10 -11.42
C MET A 307 16.97 6.78 -12.73
N VAL A 308 15.80 7.39 -12.73
CA VAL A 308 15.27 8.15 -13.86
C VAL A 308 15.05 9.59 -13.41
N SER A 309 15.52 10.52 -14.21
CA SER A 309 15.33 11.96 -14.02
C SER A 309 14.52 12.49 -15.20
N ASP A 310 13.41 13.19 -14.94
CA ASP A 310 12.48 13.57 -16.00
C ASP A 310 11.83 14.95 -15.78
N PHE A 311 11.23 15.49 -16.83
CA PHE A 311 10.55 16.79 -16.84
C PHE A 311 9.06 16.60 -17.17
N LEU A 312 8.21 16.77 -16.17
CA LEU A 312 6.75 16.76 -16.34
C LEU A 312 6.27 18.13 -16.77
N VAL A 313 5.25 18.17 -17.63
CA VAL A 313 4.71 19.43 -18.15
C VAL A 313 3.21 19.54 -17.87
N SER A 314 2.79 20.69 -17.35
CA SER A 314 1.37 21.04 -17.23
C SER A 314 0.85 21.63 -18.54
N HIS A 315 0.65 20.80 -19.56
CA HIS A 315 0.18 21.24 -20.88
C HIS A 315 -0.57 20.15 -21.66
N ALA A 316 -1.49 20.56 -22.55
CA ALA A 316 -2.29 19.65 -23.37
C ALA A 316 -1.48 18.78 -24.35
N SER A 317 -0.23 19.14 -24.64
CA SER A 317 0.64 18.37 -25.55
C SER A 317 1.14 17.05 -24.96
N GLY A 318 1.04 16.88 -23.64
CA GLY A 318 1.45 15.65 -22.97
C GLY A 318 2.05 15.89 -21.58
N PRO A 319 2.09 14.84 -20.75
CA PRO A 319 2.54 14.94 -19.35
C PRO A 319 4.06 15.04 -19.19
N PHE A 320 4.83 14.73 -20.23
CA PHE A 320 6.30 14.78 -20.23
C PHE A 320 6.81 15.69 -21.34
N PHE A 321 7.92 16.37 -21.08
CA PHE A 321 8.58 17.17 -22.09
C PHE A 321 9.20 16.27 -23.16
N SER A 322 8.79 16.47 -24.41
CA SER A 322 9.43 15.85 -25.57
C SER A 322 9.23 16.73 -26.80
N LEU A 323 10.13 16.61 -27.76
CA LEU A 323 9.96 17.17 -29.10
C LEU A 323 9.29 16.15 -30.02
N SER A 324 8.53 16.62 -30.99
CA SER A 324 8.14 15.80 -32.14
C SER A 324 9.38 15.45 -32.98
N SER A 325 9.26 14.48 -33.88
CA SER A 325 10.35 14.08 -34.76
C SER A 325 10.90 15.27 -35.57
N ILE A 326 10.01 16.10 -36.12
CA ILE A 326 10.36 17.29 -36.90
C ILE A 326 11.08 18.32 -36.04
N GLU A 327 10.51 18.68 -34.88
CA GLU A 327 11.12 19.64 -33.93
C GLU A 327 12.52 19.18 -33.50
N PHE A 328 12.73 17.87 -33.31
CA PHE A 328 14.02 17.33 -32.91
C PHE A 328 15.04 17.27 -34.05
N GLU A 329 14.62 17.01 -35.31
CA GLU A 329 15.52 17.13 -36.45
C GLU A 329 16.05 18.56 -36.59
N GLU A 330 15.19 19.56 -36.45
CA GLU A 330 15.61 20.97 -36.44
C GLU A 330 16.53 21.29 -35.26
N ALA A 331 16.22 20.77 -34.08
CA ALA A 331 17.03 20.94 -32.89
C ALA A 331 18.45 20.39 -33.08
N LYS A 332 18.60 19.20 -33.65
CA LYS A 332 19.90 18.56 -33.90
C LYS A 332 20.75 19.29 -34.93
N ILE A 333 20.14 19.92 -35.93
CA ILE A 333 20.87 20.73 -36.91
C ILE A 333 21.57 21.90 -36.21
N LYS A 334 20.88 22.57 -35.27
CA LYS A 334 21.44 23.70 -34.52
C LYS A 334 22.35 23.25 -33.37
N TYR A 335 22.00 22.15 -32.71
CA TYR A 335 22.72 21.60 -31.55
C TYR A 335 23.09 20.14 -31.81
N PRO A 336 24.21 19.88 -32.53
CA PRO A 336 24.70 18.53 -32.75
C PRO A 336 25.01 17.76 -31.45
N SER A 337 25.24 18.47 -30.34
CA SER A 337 25.38 17.89 -29.00
C SER A 337 24.18 17.03 -28.57
N LEU A 338 22.99 17.32 -29.10
CA LEU A 338 21.78 16.53 -28.80
C LEU A 338 21.87 15.08 -29.29
N LEU A 339 22.76 14.78 -30.24
CA LEU A 339 23.05 13.43 -30.73
C LEU A 339 23.97 12.62 -29.79
N LEU A 340 24.75 13.30 -28.94
CA LEU A 340 25.65 12.62 -28.00
C LEU A 340 24.81 11.98 -26.88
N GLY A 341 25.00 10.68 -26.63
CA GLY A 341 24.38 9.98 -25.51
C GLY A 341 22.93 9.51 -25.73
N ILE A 342 22.39 9.64 -26.94
CA ILE A 342 21.16 8.93 -27.34
C ILE A 342 21.46 7.42 -27.24
N ASP A 343 20.55 6.66 -26.63
CA ASP A 343 20.60 5.21 -26.35
C ASP A 343 21.36 4.74 -25.09
N SER A 344 22.23 5.55 -24.46
CA SER A 344 22.94 5.15 -23.21
C SER A 344 22.60 5.98 -21.97
N LYS A 345 22.17 7.24 -22.15
CA LYS A 345 21.84 8.14 -21.04
C LYS A 345 20.49 8.84 -21.17
N TYR A 346 20.03 9.15 -22.39
CA TYR A 346 18.82 9.93 -22.63
C TYR A 346 17.78 9.19 -23.47
N VAL A 347 16.50 9.42 -23.18
CA VAL A 347 15.38 8.93 -24.00
C VAL A 347 15.27 9.77 -25.29
N GLY A 348 15.04 9.10 -26.42
CA GLY A 348 14.90 9.75 -27.73
C GLY A 348 13.85 10.86 -27.71
N TYR A 349 14.17 11.99 -28.34
CA TYR A 349 13.32 13.19 -28.40
C TYR A 349 13.00 13.86 -27.05
N SER A 350 13.63 13.44 -25.95
CA SER A 350 13.41 13.99 -24.61
C SER A 350 14.70 14.48 -23.95
N ALA A 351 14.54 15.21 -22.85
CA ALA A 351 15.57 15.49 -21.85
C ALA A 351 15.53 14.49 -20.67
N THR A 352 14.66 13.49 -20.72
CA THR A 352 14.62 12.38 -19.74
C THR A 352 15.95 11.62 -19.75
N ALA A 353 16.54 11.45 -18.57
CA ALA A 353 17.79 10.74 -18.38
C ALA A 353 17.60 9.50 -17.50
N GLY A 354 18.33 8.43 -17.78
CA GLY A 354 18.33 7.19 -17.02
C GLY A 354 19.75 6.77 -16.63
N ILE A 355 19.93 6.32 -15.39
CA ILE A 355 21.22 5.85 -14.85
C ILE A 355 21.05 4.54 -14.09
N ASN A 356 21.88 3.54 -14.43
CA ASN A 356 21.98 2.29 -13.67
C ASN A 356 22.87 2.48 -12.44
N VAL A 357 22.26 2.62 -11.27
CA VAL A 357 22.97 2.83 -10.01
C VAL A 357 23.70 1.54 -9.61
N GLY A 358 25.02 1.62 -9.53
CA GLY A 358 25.93 0.48 -9.26
C GLY A 358 26.86 0.13 -10.42
N GLU A 359 26.46 0.45 -11.66
CA GLU A 359 27.35 0.54 -12.83
C GLU A 359 27.82 1.98 -13.04
N HIS A 360 26.96 2.95 -12.67
CA HIS A 360 27.20 4.38 -12.72
C HIS A 360 26.93 5.02 -11.34
N ALA A 361 27.47 6.23 -11.12
CA ALA A 361 27.19 7.05 -9.94
C ALA A 361 25.73 7.55 -9.94
N TYR A 362 25.27 8.13 -8.83
CA TYR A 362 23.99 8.86 -8.79
C TYR A 362 24.04 10.10 -9.70
N PHE A 363 22.89 10.71 -10.03
CA PHE A 363 22.88 12.03 -10.65
C PHE A 363 23.66 13.03 -9.78
N ASP A 364 24.79 13.48 -10.29
CA ASP A 364 25.60 14.52 -9.69
C ASP A 364 25.27 15.88 -10.33
N ASN A 365 25.94 16.93 -9.87
CA ASN A 365 25.69 18.29 -10.37
C ASN A 365 25.94 18.40 -11.88
N GLU A 366 26.97 17.73 -12.39
CA GLU A 366 27.32 17.77 -13.82
C GLU A 366 26.23 17.11 -14.65
N ALA A 367 25.75 15.93 -14.24
CA ALA A 367 24.65 15.25 -14.91
C ALA A 367 23.35 16.08 -14.92
N ILE A 368 23.04 16.77 -13.82
CA ILE A 368 21.88 17.67 -13.75
C ILE A 368 22.06 18.89 -14.65
N ILE A 369 23.25 19.51 -14.67
CA ILE A 369 23.53 20.64 -15.56
C ILE A 369 23.40 20.23 -17.03
N GLU A 370 24.04 19.12 -17.43
CA GLU A 370 23.94 18.58 -18.80
C GLU A 370 22.48 18.33 -19.20
N GLN A 371 21.68 17.79 -18.28
CA GLN A 371 20.28 17.52 -18.50
C GLN A 371 19.44 18.80 -18.69
N PHE A 372 19.68 19.82 -17.86
CA PHE A 372 19.01 21.12 -18.00
C PHE A 372 19.44 21.87 -19.26
N GLU A 373 20.73 21.82 -19.61
CA GLU A 373 21.23 22.37 -20.88
C GLU A 373 20.54 21.72 -22.07
N ARG A 374 20.40 20.39 -22.05
CA ARG A 374 19.65 19.65 -23.06
C ARG A 374 18.19 20.12 -23.13
N LEU A 375 17.51 20.26 -21.99
CA LEU A 375 16.15 20.80 -21.94
C LEU A 375 16.08 22.19 -22.59
N PHE A 376 16.97 23.13 -22.21
CA PHE A 376 16.96 24.49 -22.74
C PHE A 376 17.26 24.55 -24.24
N GLN A 377 18.18 23.71 -24.73
CA GLN A 377 18.45 23.57 -26.16
C GLN A 377 17.19 23.12 -26.92
N MET A 378 16.43 22.20 -26.34
CA MET A 378 15.21 21.65 -26.95
C MET A 378 14.00 22.59 -26.84
N LEU A 379 13.84 23.31 -25.73
CA LEU A 379 12.66 24.13 -25.44
C LEU A 379 12.33 25.14 -26.54
N GLN A 380 13.34 25.75 -27.15
CA GLN A 380 13.14 26.75 -28.21
C GLN A 380 12.50 26.18 -29.49
N PHE A 381 12.55 24.86 -29.68
CA PHE A 381 11.96 24.18 -30.84
C PHE A 381 10.55 23.67 -30.56
N LYS A 382 10.10 23.68 -29.30
CA LYS A 382 8.76 23.21 -28.95
C LYS A 382 7.73 24.23 -29.44
N VAL A 383 7.12 23.96 -30.60
CA VAL A 383 6.16 24.85 -31.26
C VAL A 383 4.99 25.17 -30.34
N ALA A 384 4.49 24.17 -29.63
CA ALA A 384 3.39 24.32 -28.67
C ALA A 384 3.69 25.33 -27.55
N PHE A 385 4.96 25.61 -27.25
CA PHE A 385 5.37 26.50 -26.15
C PHE A 385 5.82 27.87 -26.65
N GLN A 386 5.78 28.12 -27.96
CA GLN A 386 6.14 29.44 -28.51
C GLN A 386 5.24 30.53 -27.93
N GLY A 387 5.84 31.66 -27.57
CA GLY A 387 5.13 32.80 -26.97
C GLY A 387 4.72 32.63 -25.50
N HIS A 388 5.03 31.49 -24.88
CA HIS A 388 4.77 31.26 -23.46
C HIS A 388 5.93 31.72 -22.57
N GLU A 389 5.62 32.13 -21.35
CA GLU A 389 6.61 32.11 -20.26
C GLU A 389 6.85 30.67 -19.82
N ILE A 390 8.07 30.36 -19.37
CA ILE A 390 8.42 29.03 -18.86
C ILE A 390 8.85 29.20 -17.41
N GLU A 391 8.21 28.44 -16.52
CA GLU A 391 8.62 28.31 -15.12
C GLU A 391 9.00 26.85 -14.85
N ILE A 392 10.19 26.65 -14.29
CA ILE A 392 10.68 25.32 -13.93
C ILE A 392 10.70 25.20 -12.41
N VAL A 393 10.06 24.14 -11.91
CA VAL A 393 9.96 23.82 -10.49
C VAL A 393 10.81 22.58 -10.22
N VAL A 394 11.77 22.74 -9.32
CA VAL A 394 12.68 21.68 -8.84
C VAL A 394 12.53 21.58 -7.32
N ASP A 395 12.98 20.46 -6.76
CA ASP A 395 13.16 20.36 -5.32
C ASP A 395 14.39 21.18 -4.84
N ASN A 396 14.62 21.18 -3.53
CA ASN A 396 15.78 21.87 -2.94
C ASN A 396 16.98 20.92 -2.75
N ALA A 397 17.14 19.91 -3.59
CA ALA A 397 18.33 19.07 -3.54
C ALA A 397 19.59 19.92 -3.74
N ARG A 398 20.68 19.50 -3.08
CA ARG A 398 21.96 20.21 -3.19
C ARG A 398 22.42 20.33 -4.64
N THR A 399 22.12 19.34 -5.46
CA THR A 399 22.46 19.30 -6.89
C THR A 399 21.81 20.41 -7.70
N HIS A 400 20.59 20.86 -7.37
CA HIS A 400 19.92 21.98 -8.06
C HIS A 400 20.42 23.37 -7.63
N SER A 401 20.99 23.47 -6.44
CA SER A 401 21.48 24.73 -5.85
C SER A 401 22.99 24.89 -5.90
N ALA A 402 23.72 23.84 -6.31
CA ALA A 402 25.16 23.84 -6.29
C ALA A 402 25.71 24.80 -7.36
N LYS A 403 26.49 25.76 -6.91
CA LYS A 403 27.36 26.52 -7.81
C LYS A 403 28.41 25.56 -8.37
N GLU A 404 28.74 25.67 -9.65
CA GLU A 404 29.89 24.98 -10.23
C GLU A 404 31.13 25.37 -9.41
N TYR A 405 31.79 24.40 -8.77
CA TYR A 405 33.00 24.63 -7.97
C TYR A 405 34.19 24.01 -8.70
N SER A 406 35.19 24.83 -9.00
CA SER A 406 36.46 24.34 -9.50
C SER A 406 37.23 23.71 -8.33
N LEU A 407 38.06 22.69 -8.59
CA LEU A 407 39.05 22.20 -7.62
C LEU A 407 39.99 23.33 -7.14
N ASN A 408 40.15 24.39 -7.94
CA ASN A 408 40.91 25.59 -7.56
C ASN A 408 40.21 26.44 -6.48
N ASP A 409 38.91 26.24 -6.26
CA ASP A 409 38.16 26.90 -5.17
C ASP A 409 38.41 26.21 -3.81
N PHE A 410 38.89 24.97 -3.81
CA PHE A 410 39.35 24.23 -2.64
C PHE A 410 40.81 24.57 -2.31
N GLY A 411 41.03 25.81 -1.88
CA GLY A 411 42.36 26.29 -1.47
C GLY A 411 42.35 27.60 -0.70
N LYS A 412 41.18 28.10 -0.29
CA LYS A 412 41.11 29.37 0.45
C LYS A 412 41.57 29.15 1.89
N GLY A 413 42.49 30.01 2.34
CA GLY A 413 43.24 29.85 3.58
C GLY A 413 42.38 29.85 4.85
N ILE A 414 43.01 29.44 5.96
CA ILE A 414 42.43 29.37 7.31
C ILE A 414 41.66 30.68 7.60
N GLY A 415 40.35 30.59 7.78
CA GLY A 415 39.47 31.73 8.06
C GLY A 415 38.48 32.10 6.96
N THR A 416 38.55 31.49 5.78
CA THR A 416 37.49 31.62 4.78
C THR A 416 36.37 30.61 5.04
N ARG A 417 35.13 31.09 5.14
CA ARG A 417 33.95 30.21 5.27
C ARG A 417 33.78 29.41 3.98
N CYS A 418 33.60 28.10 4.12
CA CYS A 418 32.99 27.29 3.08
C CYS A 418 31.57 27.85 2.85
N PRO A 419 31.13 28.07 1.59
CA PRO A 419 29.79 28.59 1.31
C PRO A 419 28.68 27.76 1.96
#